data_AF-X0SXF3-F1
#
_entry.id   AF-X0SXF3-F1
#
_cell.length_a   1.000
_cell.length_b   1.000
_cell.length_c   1.000
_cell.angle_alpha   90.00
_cell.angle_beta   90.00
_cell.angle_gamma   90.00
#
_symmetry.space_group_name_H-M   'P 1'
#
loop_
_entity.id
_entity.type
_entity.pdbx_description
1 polymer ?
#
loop_
_entity_poly.entity_id
_entity_poly.type
_entity_poly.pdbx_seq_one_letter_code
_entity_poly.pdbx_strand_id
1 'polypeptide(L)'
;MIYLGFIIDVTKVLKNGFRSLSFMESAIQMSTKTWRELFSYSILTLGTLGDYVSTHVGLSFENLYEINPLTIQLVAMRMWLPVNLVLVMLGIAIPFLIIRLSAEENNRFVLSFPIVHGVIRLSACVWNCSLILM
;
A
#
# COMPACT_ATOMS: atom_id res chain seq x y z
N MET A 1 -3.03 43.88 -27.18
CA MET A 1 -3.40 44.33 -25.82
C MET A 1 -4.57 43.52 -25.20
N ILE A 2 -4.94 42.35 -25.75
CA ILE A 2 -6.07 41.53 -25.25
C ILE A 2 -5.60 40.34 -24.37
N TYR A 3 -4.38 39.85 -24.58
CA TYR A 3 -3.81 38.72 -23.85
C TYR A 3 -3.50 38.98 -22.37
N LEU A 4 -3.19 40.23 -21.99
CA LEU A 4 -2.82 40.55 -20.61
C LEU A 4 -4.01 40.54 -19.66
N GLY A 5 -5.20 40.97 -20.13
CA GLY A 5 -6.44 40.99 -19.34
C GLY A 5 -6.92 39.58 -18.99
N PHE A 6 -6.80 38.63 -19.92
CA PHE A 6 -7.21 37.24 -19.71
C PHE A 6 -6.33 36.51 -18.67
N ILE A 7 -5.02 36.74 -18.69
CA ILE A 7 -4.09 36.13 -17.72
C ILE A 7 -4.33 36.67 -16.31
N ILE A 8 -4.60 37.97 -16.16
CA ILE A 8 -4.92 38.60 -14.87
C ILE A 8 -6.24 38.05 -14.32
N ASP A 9 -7.24 37.82 -15.18
CA ASP A 9 -8.54 37.30 -14.74
C ASP A 9 -8.45 35.83 -14.30
N VAL A 10 -7.73 35.00 -15.06
CA VAL A 10 -7.48 33.58 -14.70
C VAL A 10 -6.70 33.46 -13.38
N THR A 11 -5.67 34.29 -13.18
CA THR A 11 -4.90 34.28 -11.92
C THR A 11 -5.72 34.78 -10.73
N LYS A 12 -6.63 35.72 -10.93
CA LYS A 12 -7.54 36.22 -9.88
C LYS A 12 -8.62 35.20 -9.53
N VAL A 13 -9.18 34.51 -10.54
CA VAL A 13 -10.12 33.39 -10.37
C VAL A 13 -9.47 32.21 -9.66
N LEU A 14 -8.24 31.84 -10.04
CA LEU A 14 -7.48 30.79 -9.34
C LEU A 14 -7.18 31.19 -7.90
N LYS A 15 -6.75 32.43 -7.65
CA LYS A 15 -6.42 32.90 -6.30
C LYS A 15 -7.65 33.01 -5.39
N ASN A 16 -8.80 33.37 -5.94
CA ASN A 16 -10.07 33.41 -5.22
C ASN A 16 -10.67 32.02 -5.02
N GLY A 17 -10.51 31.11 -5.99
CA GLY A 17 -10.87 29.70 -5.87
C GLY A 17 -10.04 28.98 -4.81
N PHE A 18 -8.72 29.20 -4.77
CA PHE A 18 -7.83 28.68 -3.73
C PHE A 18 -8.12 29.22 -2.32
N ARG A 19 -8.75 30.40 -2.22
CA ARG A 19 -9.18 31.01 -0.94
C ARG A 19 -10.58 30.58 -0.51
N SER A 20 -11.34 29.87 -1.35
CA SER A 20 -12.64 29.38 -0.93
C SER A 20 -12.45 28.23 0.05
N LEU A 21 -13.13 28.33 1.20
CA LEU A 21 -13.07 27.32 2.25
C LEU A 21 -13.42 25.93 1.69
N SER A 22 -14.42 25.87 0.80
CA SER A 22 -14.88 24.64 0.14
C SER A 22 -13.83 24.00 -0.78
N PHE A 23 -13.00 24.81 -1.45
CA PHE A 23 -11.89 24.27 -2.26
C PHE A 23 -10.77 23.73 -1.36
N MET A 24 -10.44 24.43 -0.26
CA MET A 24 -9.46 23.93 0.69
C MET A 24 -9.91 22.63 1.36
N GLU A 25 -11.17 22.53 1.77
CA GLU A 25 -11.74 21.31 2.37
C GLU A 25 -11.69 20.12 1.40
N SER A 26 -12.08 20.31 0.14
CA SER A 26 -12.01 19.26 -0.87
C SER A 26 -10.58 18.83 -1.20
N ALA A 27 -9.63 19.77 -1.26
CA ALA A 27 -8.21 19.44 -1.46
C ALA A 27 -7.62 18.64 -0.28
N ILE A 28 -7.95 19.01 0.96
CA ILE A 28 -7.54 18.28 2.16
C ILE A 28 -8.16 16.88 2.19
N GLN A 29 -9.45 16.75 1.85
CA GLN A 29 -10.13 15.46 1.77
C GLN A 29 -9.54 14.56 0.67
N MET A 30 -9.17 15.12 -0.48
CA MET A 30 -8.53 14.38 -1.57
C MET A 30 -7.10 13.93 -1.21
N SER A 31 -6.33 14.80 -0.56
CA SER A 31 -4.99 14.50 -0.06
C SER A 31 -5.04 13.37 0.97
N THR A 32 -5.89 13.48 1.98
CA THR A 32 -6.01 12.48 3.05
C THR A 32 -6.50 11.13 2.55
N LYS A 33 -7.41 11.09 1.56
CA LYS A 33 -7.84 9.85 0.90
C LYS A 33 -6.67 9.15 0.20
N THR A 34 -5.88 9.91 -0.55
CA THR A 34 -4.72 9.41 -1.29
C THR A 34 -3.62 8.89 -0.36
N TRP A 35 -3.37 9.59 0.75
CA TRP A 35 -2.39 9.17 1.76
C TRP A 35 -2.73 7.86 2.44
N ARG A 36 -4.01 7.60 2.74
CA ARG A 36 -4.45 6.35 3.36
C ARG A 36 -4.28 5.15 2.43
N GLU A 37 -4.65 5.31 1.16
CA GLU A 37 -4.42 4.29 0.12
C GLU A 37 -2.93 4.00 -0.02
N LEU A 38 -2.10 5.05 -0.17
CA LEU A 38 -0.65 4.92 -0.27
C LEU A 38 -0.05 4.18 0.93
N PHE A 39 -0.37 4.63 2.15
CA PHE A 39 0.12 4.02 3.38
C PHE A 39 -0.25 2.53 3.48
N SER A 40 -1.52 2.22 3.21
CA SER A 40 -2.05 0.86 3.25
C SER A 40 -1.34 -0.07 2.26
N TYR A 41 -1.18 0.36 1.01
CA TYR A 41 -0.49 -0.42 -0.01
C TYR A 41 1.03 -0.51 0.23
N SER A 42 1.63 0.53 0.79
CA SER A 42 3.04 0.50 1.21
C SER A 42 3.29 -0.53 2.31
N ILE A 43 2.44 -0.59 3.35
CA ILE A 43 2.55 -1.60 4.41
C ILE A 43 2.43 -3.00 3.83
N LEU A 44 1.42 -3.24 2.98
CA LEU A 44 1.24 -4.54 2.31
C LEU A 44 2.49 -4.94 1.51
N THR A 45 2.99 -4.03 0.68
CA THR A 45 4.10 -4.30 -0.23
C THR A 45 5.39 -4.53 0.53
N LEU A 46 5.75 -3.63 1.45
CA LEU A 46 6.96 -3.74 2.25
C LEU A 46 6.92 -4.95 3.17
N GLY A 47 5.78 -5.24 3.80
CA GLY A 47 5.61 -6.43 4.63
C GLY A 47 5.80 -7.71 3.83
N THR A 48 5.13 -7.82 2.69
CA THR A 48 5.20 -9.04 1.87
C THR A 48 6.59 -9.25 1.26
N LEU A 49 7.24 -8.19 0.78
CA LEU A 49 8.60 -8.28 0.25
C LEU A 49 9.62 -8.55 1.36
N GLY A 50 9.50 -7.90 2.51
CA GLY A 50 10.35 -8.15 3.67
C GLY A 50 10.24 -9.59 4.16
N ASP A 51 9.02 -10.10 4.30
CA ASP A 51 8.77 -11.49 4.68
C ASP A 51 9.33 -12.48 3.65
N TYR A 52 9.13 -12.22 2.36
CA TYR A 52 9.73 -13.02 1.29
C TYR A 52 11.26 -13.09 1.40
N VAL A 53 11.92 -11.92 1.47
CA VAL A 53 13.39 -11.85 1.53
C VAL A 53 13.91 -12.50 2.80
N SER A 54 13.34 -12.15 3.94
CA SER A 54 13.78 -12.68 5.25
C SER A 54 13.54 -14.18 5.37
N THR A 55 12.43 -14.72 4.85
CA THR A 55 12.20 -16.18 4.80
C THR A 55 13.21 -16.85 3.88
N HIS A 56 13.47 -16.29 2.69
CA HIS A 56 14.39 -16.89 1.73
C HIS A 56 15.83 -16.91 2.23
N VAL A 57 16.28 -15.79 2.81
CA VAL A 57 17.59 -15.69 3.47
C VAL A 57 17.63 -16.60 4.70
N GLY A 58 16.59 -16.55 5.53
CA GLY A 58 16.47 -17.30 6.76
C GLY A 58 16.58 -18.80 6.58
N LEU A 59 15.90 -19.36 5.59
CA LEU A 59 15.97 -20.79 5.27
C LEU A 59 17.36 -21.26 4.80
N SER A 60 18.30 -20.35 4.56
CA SER A 60 19.70 -20.68 4.31
C SER A 60 20.52 -20.84 5.60
N PHE A 61 19.96 -20.48 6.76
CA PHE A 61 20.57 -20.61 8.08
C PHE A 61 19.93 -21.74 8.89
N GLU A 62 20.70 -22.43 9.72
CA GLU A 62 20.24 -23.56 10.53
C GLU A 62 19.19 -23.17 11.60
N ASN A 63 19.13 -21.89 11.97
CA ASN A 63 18.30 -21.38 13.06
C ASN A 63 16.84 -21.08 12.65
N LEU A 64 16.51 -21.07 11.36
CA LEU A 64 15.16 -20.75 10.89
C LEU A 64 14.49 -21.98 10.28
N TYR A 65 13.58 -22.56 11.05
CA TYR A 65 12.73 -23.66 10.57
C TYR A 65 11.32 -23.12 10.28
N GLU A 66 10.95 -23.15 9.00
CA GLU A 66 9.59 -22.81 8.58
C GLU A 66 8.63 -23.94 9.02
N ILE A 67 7.59 -23.57 9.77
CA ILE A 67 6.61 -24.55 10.29
C ILE A 67 5.52 -24.79 9.24
N ASN A 68 5.27 -23.84 8.35
CA ASN A 68 4.23 -23.93 7.35
C ASN A 68 4.65 -24.83 6.17
N PRO A 69 4.04 -26.03 6.01
CA PRO A 69 4.42 -26.95 4.94
C PRO A 69 4.15 -26.39 3.54
N LEU A 70 3.17 -25.50 3.38
CA LEU A 70 2.90 -24.84 2.10
C LEU A 70 4.03 -23.89 1.73
N THR A 71 4.56 -23.13 2.68
CA THR A 71 5.70 -22.24 2.44
C THR A 71 6.91 -23.03 1.99
N ILE A 72 7.24 -24.14 2.68
CA ILE A 72 8.36 -25.02 2.30
C ILE A 72 8.19 -25.53 0.87
N GLN A 73 7.01 -26.04 0.51
CA GLN A 73 6.73 -26.54 -0.84
C GLN A 73 6.87 -25.43 -1.89
N LEU A 74 6.32 -24.24 -1.64
CA LEU A 74 6.39 -23.11 -2.57
C LEU A 74 7.83 -22.59 -2.73
N VAL A 75 8.63 -22.59 -1.66
CA VAL A 75 10.06 -22.24 -1.73
C VAL A 75 10.82 -23.28 -2.56
N ALA A 76 10.60 -24.57 -2.31
CA ALA A 76 11.23 -25.66 -3.06
C ALA A 76 10.90 -25.60 -4.57
N MET A 77 9.66 -25.23 -4.92
CA MET A 77 9.21 -25.06 -6.31
C MET A 77 9.59 -23.70 -6.92
N ARG A 78 10.31 -22.83 -6.20
CA ARG A 78 10.58 -21.43 -6.59
C ARG A 78 9.33 -20.61 -6.90
N MET A 79 8.17 -21.02 -6.39
CA MET A 79 6.89 -20.36 -6.57
C MET A 79 6.55 -19.36 -5.46
N TRP A 80 7.34 -19.32 -4.39
CA TRP A 80 7.11 -18.42 -3.26
C TRP A 80 7.04 -16.94 -3.69
N LEU A 81 7.97 -16.45 -4.51
CA LEU A 81 7.94 -15.08 -5.01
C LEU A 81 6.73 -14.80 -5.92
N PRO A 82 6.46 -15.60 -6.98
CA PRO A 82 5.26 -15.43 -7.80
C PRO A 82 3.96 -15.37 -7.00
N VAL A 83 3.78 -16.27 -6.03
CA VAL A 83 2.57 -16.31 -5.18
C VAL A 83 2.46 -15.04 -4.34
N ASN A 84 3.55 -14.58 -3.72
CA ASN A 84 3.54 -13.36 -2.94
C ASN A 84 3.24 -12.11 -3.80
N LEU A 85 3.77 -12.04 -5.02
CA LEU A 85 3.46 -10.95 -5.95
C LEU A 85 1.98 -10.94 -6.35
N VAL A 86 1.40 -12.11 -6.63
CA VAL A 86 -0.05 -12.22 -6.91
C VAL A 86 -0.86 -11.75 -5.71
N LEU A 87 -0.50 -12.13 -4.48
CA LEU A 87 -1.19 -11.68 -3.27
C LEU A 87 -1.09 -10.17 -3.07
N VAL A 88 0.06 -9.55 -3.34
CA VAL A 88 0.21 -8.08 -3.30
C VAL A 88 -0.66 -7.44 -4.37
N MET A 89 -0.60 -7.93 -5.62
CA MET A 89 -1.41 -7.40 -6.71
C MET A 89 -2.90 -7.47 -6.40
N LEU A 90 -3.39 -8.61 -5.89
CA LEU A 90 -4.80 -8.76 -5.49
C LEU A 90 -5.14 -7.87 -4.29
N GLY A 91 -4.26 -7.81 -3.30
CA GLY A 91 -4.42 -6.98 -2.11
C GLY A 91 -4.41 -5.47 -2.38
N ILE A 92 -3.90 -5.03 -3.52
CA ILE A 92 -4.00 -3.64 -4.01
C ILE A 92 -5.20 -3.49 -4.94
N ALA A 93 -5.32 -4.36 -5.95
CA ALA A 93 -6.31 -4.23 -7.00
C ALA A 93 -7.75 -4.30 -6.47
N ILE A 94 -8.05 -5.22 -5.55
CA ILE A 94 -9.40 -5.38 -5.00
C ILE A 94 -9.84 -4.13 -4.22
N PRO A 95 -9.09 -3.65 -3.20
CA PRO A 95 -9.42 -2.40 -2.52
C PRO A 95 -9.49 -1.18 -3.45
N PHE A 96 -8.54 -1.09 -4.40
CA PHE A 96 -8.50 0.01 -5.36
C PHE A 96 -9.76 0.06 -6.22
N LEU A 97 -10.19 -1.07 -6.77
CA LEU A 97 -11.40 -1.16 -7.58
C LEU A 97 -12.65 -0.88 -6.74
N ILE A 98 -12.75 -1.43 -5.52
CA ILE A 98 -13.90 -1.21 -4.64
C ILE A 98 -14.06 0.28 -4.29
N ILE A 99 -12.97 0.98 -3.95
CA ILE A 99 -13.00 2.40 -3.60
C ILE A 99 -13.41 3.28 -4.79
N ARG A 100 -13.07 2.87 -6.01
CA ARG A 100 -13.32 3.64 -7.24
C ARG A 100 -14.67 3.33 -7.88
N LEU A 101 -15.16 2.10 -7.75
CA LEU A 101 -16.41 1.65 -8.35
C LEU A 101 -17.61 1.77 -7.40
N SER A 102 -17.37 1.87 -6.09
CA SER A 102 -18.47 2.03 -5.13
C SER A 102 -18.92 3.48 -5.00
N ALA A 103 -20.24 3.69 -5.00
CA ALA A 103 -20.87 4.97 -4.70
C ALA A 103 -20.82 5.35 -3.21
N GLU A 104 -20.45 4.41 -2.33
CA GLU A 104 -20.43 4.64 -0.88
C GLU A 104 -19.10 5.26 -0.41
N GLU A 105 -19.17 6.47 0.16
CA GLU A 105 -18.02 7.14 0.78
C GLU A 105 -17.37 6.34 1.93
N ASN A 106 -18.10 5.37 2.50
CA ASN A 106 -17.71 4.60 3.67
C ASN A 106 -16.98 3.29 3.36
N ASN A 107 -16.75 2.96 2.09
CA ASN A 107 -16.04 1.73 1.70
C ASN A 107 -14.55 1.69 2.07
N ARG A 108 -14.09 2.64 2.90
CA ARG A 108 -12.71 2.78 3.39
C ARG A 108 -12.30 1.62 4.30
N PHE A 109 -13.25 0.86 4.85
CA PHE A 109 -12.95 -0.36 5.60
C PHE A 109 -12.20 -1.38 4.74
N VAL A 110 -12.34 -1.34 3.41
CA VAL A 110 -11.61 -2.24 2.50
C VAL A 110 -10.07 -2.08 2.57
N LEU A 111 -9.58 -0.91 3.03
CA LEU A 111 -8.14 -0.68 3.25
C LEU A 111 -7.61 -1.38 4.51
N SER A 112 -8.49 -1.88 5.39
CA SER A 112 -8.07 -2.66 6.56
C SER A 112 -7.38 -3.96 6.16
N PHE A 113 -7.85 -4.63 5.10
CA PHE A 113 -7.27 -5.87 4.61
C PHE A 113 -5.78 -5.73 4.25
N PRO A 114 -5.38 -4.84 3.33
CA PRO A 114 -3.96 -4.62 3.02
C PRO A 114 -3.13 -4.18 4.23
N ILE A 115 -3.70 -3.39 5.16
CA ILE A 115 -2.99 -3.00 6.40
C ILE A 115 -2.72 -4.21 7.29
N VAL A 116 -3.77 -4.97 7.65
CA VAL A 116 -3.66 -6.11 8.56
C VAL A 116 -2.75 -7.17 7.95
N HIS A 117 -2.95 -7.50 6.68
CA HIS A 117 -2.11 -8.48 5.99
C HIS A 117 -0.64 -8.04 5.96
N GLY A 118 -0.37 -6.78 5.62
CA GLY A 118 0.99 -6.25 5.60
C GLY A 118 1.65 -6.17 6.97
N VAL A 119 0.90 -5.83 8.03
CA VAL A 119 1.42 -5.82 9.42
C VAL A 119 1.80 -7.23 9.88
N ILE A 120 0.98 -8.24 9.57
CA ILE A 120 1.29 -9.64 9.89
C ILE A 120 2.59 -10.05 9.18
N ARG A 121 2.73 -9.73 7.89
CA ARG A 121 3.95 -10.03 7.12
C ARG A 121 5.17 -9.25 7.61
N LEU A 122 5.03 -7.98 7.98
CA LEU A 122 6.10 -7.21 8.61
C LEU A 122 6.53 -7.85 9.94
N SER A 123 5.59 -8.33 10.74
CA SER A 123 5.89 -8.99 12.01
C SER A 123 6.68 -10.28 11.79
N ALA A 124 6.27 -11.10 10.80
CA ALA A 124 7.02 -12.28 10.38
C ALA A 124 8.42 -11.91 9.87
N CYS A 125 8.54 -10.85 9.06
CA CYS A 125 9.83 -10.33 8.61
C CYS A 125 10.75 -9.94 9.77
N VAL A 126 10.25 -9.20 10.76
CA VAL A 126 11.03 -8.80 11.95
C VAL A 126 11.45 -10.03 12.75
N TRP A 127 10.55 -10.99 12.92
CA TRP A 127 10.85 -12.26 13.58
C TRP A 127 11.95 -13.02 12.85
N ASN A 128 11.84 -13.21 11.54
CA ASN A 128 12.85 -13.86 10.72
C ASN A 128 14.20 -13.15 10.80
N CYS A 129 14.22 -11.82 10.73
CA CYS A 129 15.45 -11.04 10.90
C CYS A 129 16.07 -11.24 12.28
N SER A 130 15.26 -11.35 13.34
CA SER A 130 15.79 -11.62 14.69
C SER A 130 16.46 -12.98 14.79
N LEU A 131 15.93 -14.01 14.11
CA LEU A 131 16.52 -15.35 14.06
C LEU A 131 17.77 -15.43 13.17
N ILE A 132 17.86 -14.61 12.13
CA ILE A 132 19.04 -14.56 11.25
C ILE A 132 20.23 -13.86 11.93
N LEU A 133 19.95 -12.84 12.75
CA LEU A 133 20.98 -12.05 13.43
C LEU A 133 21.48 -12.66 14.74
N MET A 134 20.77 -13.66 15.28
CA MET A 134 21.12 -14.41 16.49
C MET A 134 21.86 -15.70 16.14
#